data_AF-A0A6C0KYS3-F1
#
_entry.id   AF-A0A6C0KYS3-F1
#
_cell.length_a   1.000
_cell.length_b   1.000
_cell.length_c   1.000
_cell.angle_alpha   90.00
_cell.angle_beta   90.00
_cell.angle_gamma   90.00
#
_symmetry.space_group_name_H-M   'P 1'
#
loop_
_entity.id
_entity.type
_entity.pdbx_description
1 polymer ?
#
loop_
_entity_poly.entity_id
_entity_poly.type
_entity_poly.pdbx_seq_one_letter_code
_entity_poly.pdbx_strand_id
1 'polypeptide(L)'
;MSKYYCIHCDYNAKVKSSFDKHLKTKKHQEKVKCYPNVIQNYPELSKCYPNVIQNEEKAVKPANQCKYCGKIYKYRSGLSKHIKYTCKKNKDEDFKELARLLNESQKQIGSKDKQIEIMQKQIDKLINKLQIQSINNGNINNGSIINNTMNIQLLNHKDTDYSHLTPKDYITCIKDCNHCVKALIEKVHFNTEKPENMNIYLSNIKGKYIMIYKDNEWQIQDKKTQVDDLYDYNEFVLENWYDEFVEKHPVIIESFKTYLKNRDSNTLLNNVKEEILVMLYNKRRMIAIEG
;
A
#
# COMPACT_ATOMS: atom_id res chain seq x y z
N MET A 1 -37.51 12.78 -20.97
CA MET A 1 -36.13 12.27 -21.07
C MET A 1 -35.19 13.47 -21.13
N SER A 2 -34.27 13.58 -20.16
CA SER A 2 -33.27 14.65 -20.11
C SER A 2 -32.27 14.48 -21.26
N LYS A 3 -31.95 15.55 -21.99
CA LYS A 3 -31.13 15.48 -23.21
C LYS A 3 -29.62 15.64 -22.93
N TYR A 4 -29.24 16.09 -21.74
CA TYR A 4 -27.85 16.36 -21.38
C TYR A 4 -27.57 15.83 -19.97
N TYR A 5 -26.65 14.86 -19.86
CA TYR A 5 -26.29 14.19 -18.60
C TYR A 5 -24.78 14.20 -18.37
N CYS A 6 -24.35 14.49 -17.15
CA CYS A 6 -22.95 14.47 -16.74
C CYS A 6 -22.68 13.22 -15.91
N ILE A 7 -21.81 12.35 -16.41
CA ILE A 7 -21.44 11.08 -15.76
C ILE A 7 -20.62 11.32 -14.47
N HIS A 8 -19.80 12.38 -14.42
CA HIS A 8 -18.94 12.67 -13.26
C HIS A 8 -19.71 13.26 -12.06
N CYS A 9 -20.88 13.85 -12.31
CA CYS A 9 -21.62 14.61 -11.30
C CYS A 9 -23.07 14.16 -11.13
N ASP A 10 -23.50 13.09 -11.82
CA ASP A 10 -24.89 12.64 -11.93
C ASP A 10 -25.88 13.76 -12.26
N TYR A 11 -25.41 14.78 -12.98
CA TYR A 11 -26.18 15.98 -13.24
C TYR A 11 -27.01 15.83 -14.52
N ASN A 12 -28.30 16.11 -14.42
CA ASN A 12 -29.24 16.03 -15.53
C ASN A 12 -29.78 17.42 -15.89
N ALA A 13 -29.55 17.86 -17.13
CA ALA A 13 -30.08 19.10 -17.65
C ALA A 13 -31.10 18.84 -18.78
N LYS A 14 -32.21 19.60 -18.72
CA LYS A 14 -33.22 19.63 -19.78
C LYS A 14 -32.79 20.48 -20.98
N VAL A 15 -31.89 21.44 -20.76
CA VAL A 15 -31.46 22.45 -21.74
C VAL A 15 -29.93 22.54 -21.78
N LYS A 16 -29.35 22.66 -22.97
CA LYS A 16 -27.90 22.69 -23.21
C LYS A 16 -27.18 23.80 -22.42
N SER A 17 -27.76 25.01 -22.38
CA SER A 17 -27.17 26.15 -21.68
C SER A 17 -26.94 25.90 -20.18
N SER A 18 -27.83 25.16 -19.53
CA SER A 18 -27.68 24.76 -18.12
C SER A 18 -26.58 23.71 -17.95
N PHE A 19 -26.42 22.80 -18.92
CA PHE A 19 -25.34 21.82 -18.94
C PHE A 19 -23.98 22.48 -19.15
N ASP A 20 -23.87 23.42 -20.09
CA ASP A 20 -22.63 24.16 -20.35
C ASP A 20 -22.22 25.02 -19.15
N LYS A 21 -23.20 25.58 -18.42
CA LYS A 21 -22.94 26.26 -17.14
C LYS A 21 -22.43 25.28 -16.07
N HIS A 22 -23.02 24.08 -15.98
CA HIS A 22 -22.60 23.04 -15.04
C HIS A 22 -21.13 22.64 -15.24
N LEU A 23 -20.69 22.41 -16.48
CA LEU A 23 -19.29 22.06 -16.80
C LEU A 23 -18.28 23.13 -16.36
N LYS A 24 -18.69 24.40 -16.29
CA LYS A 24 -17.85 25.53 -15.86
C LYS A 24 -17.86 25.77 -14.36
N THR A 25 -18.65 25.04 -13.57
CA THR A 25 -18.71 25.23 -12.12
C THR A 25 -17.45 24.70 -11.44
N LYS A 26 -16.99 25.39 -10.38
CA LYS A 26 -15.86 24.92 -9.54
C LYS A 26 -16.08 23.51 -9.01
N LYS A 27 -17.32 23.19 -8.59
CA LYS A 27 -17.70 21.84 -8.10
C LYS A 27 -17.47 20.74 -9.14
N HIS A 28 -17.78 21.00 -10.41
CA HIS A 28 -17.53 20.03 -11.49
C HIS A 28 -16.02 19.90 -11.74
N GLN A 29 -15.29 21.01 -11.82
CA GLN A 29 -13.85 21.02 -12.06
C GLN A 29 -13.07 20.31 -10.94
N GLU A 30 -13.45 20.47 -9.67
CA GLU A 30 -12.86 19.75 -8.53
C GLU A 30 -13.12 18.25 -8.62
N LYS A 31 -14.35 17.83 -8.98
CA LYS A 31 -14.67 16.41 -9.19
C LYS A 31 -13.89 15.78 -10.35
N VAL A 32 -13.66 16.52 -11.43
CA VAL A 32 -12.86 16.05 -12.57
C VAL A 32 -11.37 15.94 -12.21
N LYS A 33 -10.84 16.82 -11.35
CA LYS A 33 -9.45 16.76 -10.86
C LYS A 33 -9.16 15.48 -10.04
N CYS A 34 -10.15 14.91 -9.36
CA CYS A 34 -10.02 13.66 -8.62
C CYS A 34 -9.99 12.40 -9.50
N TYR A 35 -10.22 12.51 -10.82
CA TYR A 35 -10.17 11.39 -11.77
C TYR A 35 -9.36 11.75 -13.03
N PRO A 36 -8.02 11.82 -12.94
CA PRO A 36 -7.17 12.31 -14.03
C PRO A 36 -7.07 11.36 -15.25
N ASN A 37 -7.51 10.10 -15.17
CA ASN A 37 -7.15 9.06 -16.14
C ASN A 37 -8.25 8.66 -17.16
N VAL A 38 -9.19 9.54 -17.51
CA VAL A 38 -10.19 9.25 -18.58
C VAL A 38 -10.21 10.32 -19.69
N ILE A 39 -9.18 11.16 -19.79
CA ILE A 39 -9.10 12.25 -20.79
C ILE A 39 -8.00 12.02 -21.82
N GLN A 40 -7.87 10.79 -22.34
CA GLN A 40 -6.88 10.54 -23.40
C GLN A 40 -7.36 9.75 -24.60
N ASN A 41 -8.68 9.62 -24.84
CA ASN A 41 -9.17 9.12 -26.12
C ASN A 41 -10.53 9.74 -26.46
N TYR A 42 -10.58 10.48 -27.58
CA TYR A 42 -11.72 11.16 -28.24
C TYR A 42 -11.83 12.70 -28.07
N PRO A 43 -11.10 13.47 -28.90
CA PRO A 43 -11.33 14.91 -29.08
C PRO A 43 -12.38 15.28 -30.14
N GLU A 44 -13.05 14.33 -30.82
CA GLU A 44 -13.95 14.66 -31.94
C GLU A 44 -15.29 13.96 -31.83
N LEU A 45 -16.30 14.66 -31.30
CA LEU A 45 -17.71 14.49 -31.68
C LEU A 45 -18.48 15.75 -31.30
N SER A 46 -18.05 16.84 -31.92
CA SER A 46 -18.81 18.08 -32.06
C SER A 46 -19.21 18.20 -33.53
N LYS A 47 -20.53 18.38 -33.78
CA LYS A 47 -21.26 18.47 -35.08
C LYS A 47 -21.84 17.09 -35.51
N CYS A 48 -23.10 16.87 -35.85
CA CYS A 48 -24.21 17.72 -36.32
C CYS A 48 -25.60 17.10 -35.96
N TYR A 49 -26.64 17.92 -36.09
CA TYR A 49 -28.08 17.65 -35.86
C TYR A 49 -28.74 16.78 -36.98
N PRO A 50 -30.08 16.84 -37.21
CA PRO A 50 -31.12 15.93 -36.70
C PRO A 50 -31.78 15.14 -37.86
N ASN A 51 -32.60 14.13 -37.57
CA ASN A 51 -33.88 13.93 -38.29
C ASN A 51 -34.67 12.77 -37.70
N VAL A 52 -35.84 13.12 -37.17
CA VAL A 52 -36.97 12.21 -36.99
C VAL A 52 -37.57 12.02 -38.37
N ILE A 53 -37.60 10.79 -38.87
CA ILE A 53 -38.57 10.37 -39.88
C ILE A 53 -39.20 9.09 -39.36
N GLN A 54 -40.53 9.17 -39.20
CA GLN A 54 -41.43 8.07 -38.91
C GLN A 54 -41.40 7.08 -40.09
N ASN A 55 -41.29 5.79 -39.81
CA ASN A 55 -42.00 4.79 -40.60
C ASN A 55 -42.19 3.51 -39.79
N GLU A 56 -43.45 3.14 -39.64
CA GLU A 56 -43.90 1.86 -39.14
C GLU A 56 -43.58 0.79 -40.19
N GLU A 57 -42.66 -0.12 -39.90
CA GLU A 57 -42.73 -1.47 -40.44
C GLU A 57 -42.33 -2.47 -39.34
N LYS A 58 -43.16 -3.52 -39.20
CA LYS A 58 -43.11 -4.55 -38.17
C LYS A 58 -41.77 -5.30 -38.21
N ALA A 59 -40.78 -4.85 -37.44
CA ALA A 59 -39.61 -5.66 -37.12
C ALA A 59 -40.03 -6.76 -36.14
N VAL A 60 -40.07 -8.01 -36.62
CA VAL A 60 -40.21 -9.22 -35.81
C VAL A 60 -39.16 -9.15 -34.70
N LYS A 61 -39.59 -8.93 -33.44
CA LYS A 61 -38.68 -8.93 -32.30
C LYS A 61 -37.93 -10.26 -32.29
N PRO A 62 -36.58 -10.28 -32.19
CA PRO A 62 -35.86 -11.52 -32.07
C PRO A 62 -36.37 -12.25 -30.82
N ALA A 63 -36.92 -13.43 -31.02
CA ALA A 63 -37.34 -14.28 -29.92
C ALA A 63 -36.15 -14.45 -28.98
N ASN A 64 -36.30 -14.11 -27.69
CA ASN A 64 -35.21 -14.23 -26.72
C ASN A 64 -35.00 -15.72 -26.39
N GLN A 65 -34.39 -16.44 -27.32
CA GLN A 65 -34.16 -17.87 -27.25
C GLN A 65 -32.82 -18.19 -26.59
N CYS A 66 -32.83 -19.12 -25.66
CA CYS A 66 -31.62 -19.64 -25.03
C CYS A 66 -30.82 -20.48 -26.02
N LYS A 67 -29.56 -20.09 -26.26
CA LYS A 67 -28.64 -20.81 -27.15
C LYS A 67 -28.34 -22.24 -26.69
N TYR A 68 -28.41 -22.50 -25.38
CA TYR A 68 -28.02 -23.78 -24.79
C TYR A 68 -29.15 -24.80 -24.69
N CYS A 69 -30.40 -24.35 -24.51
CA CYS A 69 -31.54 -25.25 -24.32
C CYS A 69 -32.74 -24.96 -25.23
N GLY A 70 -32.64 -23.97 -26.11
CA GLY A 70 -33.68 -23.63 -27.09
C GLY A 70 -34.94 -22.99 -26.53
N LYS A 71 -35.05 -22.78 -25.21
CA LYS A 71 -36.25 -22.17 -24.59
C LYS A 71 -36.41 -20.70 -24.98
N ILE A 72 -37.62 -20.30 -25.34
CA ILE A 72 -37.98 -18.95 -25.76
C ILE A 72 -38.55 -18.17 -24.57
N TYR A 73 -38.04 -16.95 -24.36
CA TYR A 73 -38.47 -16.08 -23.28
C TYR A 73 -39.12 -14.80 -23.81
N LYS A 74 -40.16 -14.34 -23.10
CA LYS A 74 -40.87 -13.09 -23.43
C LYS A 74 -39.97 -11.85 -23.30
N TYR A 75 -39.01 -11.88 -22.38
CA TYR A 75 -38.10 -10.77 -22.09
C TYR A 75 -36.64 -11.22 -22.03
N ARG A 76 -35.72 -10.34 -22.45
CA ARG A 76 -34.26 -10.56 -22.38
C ARG A 76 -33.77 -10.79 -20.95
N SER A 77 -34.39 -10.13 -19.96
CA SER A 77 -34.11 -10.33 -18.54
C SER A 77 -34.44 -11.76 -18.06
N GLY A 78 -35.52 -12.36 -18.58
CA GLY A 78 -35.88 -13.75 -18.32
C GLY A 78 -34.86 -14.73 -18.91
N LEU A 79 -34.39 -14.45 -20.12
CA LEU A 79 -33.32 -15.21 -20.75
C LEU A 79 -32.00 -15.14 -19.94
N SER A 80 -31.57 -13.95 -19.52
CA SER A 80 -30.35 -13.78 -18.73
C SER A 80 -30.41 -14.50 -17.38
N LYS A 81 -31.54 -14.40 -16.66
CA LYS A 81 -31.73 -15.15 -15.40
C LYS A 81 -31.74 -16.65 -15.64
N HIS A 82 -32.33 -17.09 -16.75
CA HIS A 82 -32.34 -18.49 -17.12
C HIS A 82 -30.91 -19.03 -17.34
N ILE A 83 -30.13 -18.36 -18.18
CA ILE A 83 -28.72 -18.72 -18.47
C ILE A 83 -27.93 -18.82 -17.15
N LYS A 84 -28.06 -17.80 -16.28
CA LYS A 84 -27.25 -17.70 -15.06
C LYS A 84 -27.62 -18.70 -13.96
N TYR A 85 -28.90 -19.02 -13.77
CA TYR A 85 -29.34 -19.72 -12.55
C TYR A 85 -30.03 -21.07 -12.78
N THR A 86 -30.54 -21.33 -13.99
CA THR A 86 -31.44 -22.49 -14.20
C THR A 86 -31.14 -23.30 -15.44
N CYS A 87 -30.25 -22.84 -16.33
CA CYS A 87 -29.92 -23.54 -17.54
C CYS A 87 -28.98 -24.73 -17.24
N LYS A 88 -29.56 -25.94 -17.15
CA LYS A 88 -28.79 -27.17 -16.91
C LYS A 88 -27.68 -27.44 -17.94
N LYS A 89 -27.85 -26.98 -19.19
CA LYS A 89 -26.89 -27.13 -20.29
C LYS A 89 -25.83 -26.02 -20.36
N ASN A 90 -25.86 -25.03 -19.44
CA ASN A 90 -24.85 -23.97 -19.33
C ASN A 90 -23.66 -24.38 -18.43
N LYS A 91 -23.81 -25.43 -17.62
CA LYS A 91 -22.79 -25.85 -16.65
C LYS A 91 -21.49 -26.36 -17.27
N ASP A 92 -21.55 -26.84 -18.51
CA ASP A 92 -20.41 -27.42 -19.22
C ASP A 92 -19.51 -26.35 -19.87
N GLU A 93 -20.05 -25.16 -20.18
CA GLU A 93 -19.28 -24.03 -20.73
C GLU A 93 -18.52 -23.28 -19.64
N ASP A 94 -19.12 -23.07 -18.45
CA ASP A 94 -18.44 -22.43 -17.32
C ASP A 94 -17.16 -23.19 -16.91
N PHE A 95 -17.18 -24.53 -16.96
CA PHE A 95 -16.01 -25.36 -16.67
C PHE A 95 -14.92 -25.28 -17.74
N LYS A 96 -15.33 -25.13 -19.01
CA LYS A 96 -14.42 -25.00 -20.16
C LYS A 96 -13.75 -23.63 -20.19
N GLU A 97 -14.48 -22.58 -19.81
CA GLU A 97 -13.95 -21.23 -19.66
C GLU A 97 -12.99 -21.14 -18.47
N LEU A 98 -13.30 -21.79 -17.35
CA LEU A 98 -12.39 -21.91 -16.20
C LEU A 98 -11.08 -22.62 -16.55
N ALA A 99 -11.15 -23.72 -17.30
CA ALA A 99 -9.96 -24.44 -17.78
C ALA A 99 -9.12 -23.60 -18.77
N ARG A 100 -9.76 -22.73 -19.55
CA ARG A 100 -9.05 -21.80 -20.45
C ARG A 100 -8.31 -20.73 -19.66
N LEU A 101 -8.96 -20.13 -18.65
CA LEU A 101 -8.37 -19.12 -17.76
C LEU A 101 -7.20 -19.69 -16.94
N LEU A 102 -7.31 -20.93 -16.46
CA LEU A 102 -6.23 -21.62 -15.76
C LEU A 102 -5.00 -21.82 -16.66
N ASN A 103 -5.19 -22.28 -17.90
CA ASN A 103 -4.09 -22.45 -18.86
C ASN A 103 -3.43 -21.11 -19.24
N GLU A 104 -4.21 -20.04 -19.34
CA GLU A 104 -3.71 -18.70 -19.63
C GLU A 104 -2.91 -18.12 -18.45
N SER A 105 -3.39 -18.34 -17.21
CA SER A 105 -2.65 -18.00 -15.99
C SER A 105 -1.34 -18.80 -15.86
N GLN A 106 -1.36 -20.11 -16.14
CA GLN A 106 -0.17 -20.97 -16.11
C GLN A 106 0.90 -20.51 -17.11
N LYS A 107 0.49 -20.07 -18.30
CA LYS A 107 1.40 -19.48 -19.31
C LYS A 107 2.00 -18.16 -18.84
N GLN A 108 1.23 -17.32 -18.16
CA GLN A 108 1.74 -16.07 -17.60
C GLN A 108 2.78 -16.33 -16.48
N ILE A 109 2.53 -17.32 -15.61
CA ILE A 109 3.48 -17.72 -14.56
C ILE A 109 4.80 -18.19 -15.19
N GLY A 110 4.76 -19.10 -16.16
CA GLY A 110 5.98 -19.57 -16.83
C GLY A 110 6.75 -18.47 -17.59
N SER A 111 6.08 -17.40 -18.03
CA SER A 111 6.75 -16.22 -18.61
C SER A 111 7.43 -15.34 -17.57
N LYS A 112 6.83 -15.23 -16.37
CA LYS A 112 7.41 -14.50 -15.23
C LYS A 112 8.61 -15.24 -14.65
N ASP A 113 8.56 -16.57 -14.57
CA ASP A 113 9.68 -17.39 -14.11
C ASP A 113 10.92 -17.19 -15.00
N LYS A 114 10.73 -17.11 -16.32
CA LYS A 114 11.81 -16.78 -17.27
C LYS A 114 12.37 -15.38 -17.08
N GLN A 115 11.52 -14.39 -16.78
CA GLN A 115 12.01 -13.03 -16.46
C GLN A 115 12.80 -13.01 -15.16
N ILE A 116 12.35 -13.73 -14.12
CA ILE A 116 13.06 -13.85 -12.84
C ILE A 116 14.43 -14.49 -13.08
N GLU A 117 14.52 -15.56 -13.88
CA GLU A 117 15.80 -16.21 -14.19
C GLU A 117 16.76 -15.28 -14.95
N ILE A 118 16.25 -14.48 -15.89
CA ILE A 118 17.06 -13.48 -16.62
C ILE A 118 17.55 -12.39 -15.67
N MET A 119 16.68 -11.91 -14.77
CA MET A 119 16.99 -10.88 -13.79
C MET A 119 18.03 -11.37 -12.78
N GLN A 120 17.92 -12.62 -12.31
CA GLN A 120 18.89 -13.26 -11.43
C GLN A 120 20.27 -13.35 -12.10
N LYS A 121 20.33 -13.76 -13.37
CA LYS A 121 21.58 -13.78 -14.15
C LYS A 121 22.18 -12.39 -14.36
N GLN A 122 21.35 -11.34 -14.44
CA GLN A 122 21.84 -9.96 -14.52
C GLN A 122 22.40 -9.49 -13.18
N ILE A 123 21.78 -9.87 -12.06
CA ILE A 123 22.28 -9.62 -10.70
C ILE A 123 23.63 -10.31 -10.49
N ASP A 124 23.76 -11.59 -10.83
CA ASP A 124 25.02 -12.33 -10.71
C ASP A 124 26.15 -11.71 -11.54
N LYS A 125 25.85 -11.18 -12.73
CA LYS A 125 26.82 -10.47 -13.56
C LYS A 125 27.23 -9.12 -12.97
N LEU A 126 26.31 -8.41 -12.30
CA LEU A 126 26.60 -7.16 -11.61
C LEU A 126 27.45 -7.41 -10.35
N ILE A 127 27.13 -8.44 -9.56
CA ILE A 127 27.91 -8.87 -8.39
C ILE A 127 29.34 -9.20 -8.79
N ASN A 128 29.52 -10.01 -9.84
CA ASN A 128 30.85 -10.36 -10.34
C ASN A 128 31.63 -9.13 -10.87
N LYS A 129 30.95 -8.15 -11.48
CA LYS A 129 31.60 -6.88 -11.90
C LYS A 129 32.03 -6.01 -10.71
N LEU A 130 31.27 -6.01 -9.62
CA LEU A 130 31.60 -5.25 -8.42
C LEU A 130 32.76 -5.88 -7.64
N GLN A 131 32.89 -7.21 -7.62
CA GLN A 131 34.03 -7.89 -7.00
C GLN A 131 35.38 -7.61 -7.71
N ILE A 132 35.37 -7.25 -8.99
CA ILE A 132 36.58 -7.04 -9.80
C ILE A 132 37.16 -5.61 -9.67
N GLN A 133 36.52 -4.68 -8.95
CA GLN A 133 37.08 -3.33 -8.77
C GLN A 133 38.12 -3.19 -7.63
N SER A 134 38.46 -4.27 -6.93
CA SER A 134 39.63 -4.31 -6.03
C SER A 134 40.88 -4.76 -6.80
N ILE A 135 41.35 -3.92 -7.74
CA ILE A 135 42.64 -4.15 -8.42
C ILE A 135 43.69 -3.26 -7.75
N ASN A 136 44.51 -3.93 -6.93
CA ASN A 136 45.92 -3.69 -6.66
C ASN A 136 46.47 -2.29 -7.02
N ASN A 137 46.76 -1.50 -5.98
CA ASN A 137 47.81 -0.50 -6.08
C ASN A 137 48.87 -0.74 -4.99
N GLY A 138 50.04 -1.18 -5.44
CA GLY A 138 51.36 -0.95 -4.82
C GLY A 138 51.58 -1.39 -3.36
N ASN A 139 52.29 -2.52 -3.21
CA ASN A 139 53.31 -2.80 -2.19
C ASN A 139 53.48 -1.75 -1.05
N ILE A 140 52.90 -1.99 0.13
CA ILE A 140 53.29 -1.32 1.39
C ILE A 140 53.32 -2.37 2.51
N ASN A 141 54.53 -2.61 3.01
CA ASN A 141 54.81 -3.34 4.24
C ASN A 141 54.34 -2.53 5.48
N ASN A 142 54.01 -3.26 6.55
CA ASN A 142 53.59 -2.85 7.91
C ASN A 142 52.08 -2.65 8.16
N GLY A 143 51.50 -3.66 8.83
CA GLY A 143 50.48 -3.47 9.87
C GLY A 143 49.20 -2.75 9.48
N SER A 144 48.56 -3.12 8.37
CA SER A 144 47.25 -2.56 8.03
C SER A 144 46.14 -3.34 8.73
N ILE A 145 45.52 -2.71 9.73
CA ILE A 145 44.22 -3.10 10.26
C ILE A 145 43.24 -3.05 9.07
N ILE A 146 42.74 -4.21 8.65
CA ILE A 146 41.69 -4.30 7.64
C ILE A 146 40.39 -3.85 8.32
N ASN A 147 40.14 -2.55 8.32
CA ASN A 147 38.81 -2.03 8.63
C ASN A 147 37.91 -2.35 7.43
N ASN A 148 37.24 -3.51 7.46
CA ASN A 148 36.10 -3.77 6.60
C ASN A 148 35.04 -2.71 6.90
N THR A 149 35.08 -1.60 6.17
CA THR A 149 34.11 -0.53 6.26
C THR A 149 32.85 -1.02 5.58
N MET A 150 31.96 -1.67 6.35
CA MET A 150 30.61 -1.96 5.89
C MET A 150 29.90 -0.62 5.70
N ASN A 151 29.69 -0.22 4.45
CA ASN A 151 28.91 0.97 4.13
C ASN A 151 27.42 0.64 4.31
N ILE A 152 26.93 0.70 5.55
CA ILE A 152 25.54 0.46 5.88
C ILE A 152 24.73 1.66 5.38
N GLN A 153 23.87 1.43 4.38
CA GLN A 153 22.94 2.44 3.91
C GLN A 153 21.73 2.49 4.83
N LEU A 154 21.57 3.61 5.53
CA LEU A 154 20.38 3.87 6.35
C LEU A 154 19.14 4.03 5.46
N LEU A 155 18.01 3.48 5.91
CA LEU A 155 16.70 3.73 5.31
C LEU A 155 16.15 5.06 5.80
N ASN A 156 15.43 5.76 4.93
CA ASN A 156 14.66 6.92 5.36
C ASN A 156 13.66 6.50 6.44
N HIS A 157 13.42 7.37 7.41
CA HIS A 157 12.52 7.09 8.53
C HIS A 157 11.11 6.65 8.10
N LYS A 158 10.62 7.17 6.97
CA LYS A 158 9.33 6.77 6.39
C LYS A 158 9.34 5.38 5.76
N ASP A 159 10.50 4.90 5.36
CA ASP A 159 10.72 3.64 4.67
C ASP A 159 11.28 2.58 5.64
N THR A 160 11.14 2.79 6.95
CA THR A 160 11.61 1.87 7.99
C THR A 160 11.02 0.48 7.78
N ASP A 161 11.87 -0.55 7.81
CA ASP A 161 11.46 -1.93 7.53
C ASP A 161 10.91 -2.62 8.78
N TYR A 162 9.62 -2.97 8.78
CA TYR A 162 8.97 -3.76 9.84
C TYR A 162 8.92 -5.26 9.53
N SER A 163 9.34 -5.69 8.35
CA SER A 163 9.18 -7.06 7.84
C SER A 163 10.00 -8.09 8.61
N HIS A 164 11.04 -7.64 9.31
CA HIS A 164 11.90 -8.49 10.12
C HIS A 164 11.26 -8.91 11.46
N LEU A 165 10.15 -8.26 11.86
CA LEU A 165 9.47 -8.56 13.11
C LEU A 165 8.68 -9.87 13.00
N THR A 166 8.90 -10.76 13.97
CA THR A 166 8.16 -12.02 14.05
C THR A 166 6.93 -11.89 14.95
N PRO A 167 5.92 -12.78 14.83
CA PRO A 167 4.79 -12.82 15.76
C PRO A 167 5.21 -12.89 17.23
N LYS A 168 6.34 -13.54 17.55
CA LYS A 168 6.88 -13.61 18.90
C LYS A 168 7.36 -12.26 19.41
N ASP A 169 7.84 -11.40 18.53
CA ASP A 169 8.29 -10.05 18.87
C ASP A 169 7.11 -9.19 19.28
N TYR A 170 6.04 -9.18 18.47
CA TYR A 170 4.80 -8.48 18.78
C TYR A 170 4.16 -8.96 20.08
N ILE A 171 4.12 -10.28 20.31
CA ILE A 171 3.61 -10.85 21.57
C ILE A 171 4.42 -10.36 22.77
N THR A 172 5.75 -10.32 22.64
CA THR A 172 6.62 -9.80 23.70
C THR A 172 6.34 -8.32 23.97
N CYS A 173 6.20 -7.50 22.93
CA CYS A 173 5.85 -6.09 23.09
C CYS A 173 4.48 -5.89 23.75
N ILE A 174 3.45 -6.64 23.33
CA ILE A 174 2.10 -6.49 23.89
C ILE A 174 2.04 -6.94 25.36
N LYS A 175 2.87 -7.94 25.76
CA LYS A 175 2.99 -8.34 27.17
C LYS A 175 3.47 -7.21 28.08
N ASP A 176 4.26 -6.28 27.56
CA ASP A 176 4.71 -5.09 28.30
C ASP A 176 3.60 -4.04 28.52
N CYS A 177 2.36 -4.33 28.10
CA CYS A 177 1.15 -3.56 28.39
C CYS A 177 1.31 -2.07 28.00
N ASN A 178 1.49 -1.19 28.99
CA ASN A 178 1.61 0.26 28.83
C ASN A 178 2.88 0.68 28.07
N HIS A 179 3.91 -0.17 28.04
CA HIS A 179 5.17 0.09 27.36
C HIS A 179 5.30 -0.62 26.01
N CYS A 180 4.20 -1.19 25.49
CA CYS A 180 4.22 -1.96 24.24
C CYS A 180 4.75 -1.16 23.04
N VAL A 181 4.32 0.10 22.89
CA VAL A 181 4.76 0.99 21.81
C VAL A 181 6.26 1.29 21.93
N LYS A 182 6.73 1.58 23.14
CA LYS A 182 8.16 1.79 23.41
C LYS A 182 8.99 0.55 23.05
N ALA A 183 8.55 -0.63 23.48
CA ALA A 183 9.23 -1.89 23.19
C ALA A 183 9.28 -2.19 21.68
N LEU A 184 8.21 -1.84 20.94
CA LEU A 184 8.19 -1.97 19.49
C LEU A 184 9.18 -1.02 18.82
N ILE A 185 9.16 0.27 19.18
CA ILE A 185 10.11 1.27 18.67
C ILE A 185 11.55 0.81 18.91
N GLU A 186 11.82 0.27 20.10
CA GLU A 186 13.12 -0.27 20.47
C GLU A 186 13.59 -1.38 19.52
N LYS A 187 12.70 -2.33 19.21
CA LYS A 187 13.00 -3.46 18.31
C LYS A 187 13.14 -3.04 16.86
N VAL A 188 12.40 -2.02 16.42
CA VAL A 188 12.42 -1.58 15.03
C VAL A 188 13.66 -0.74 14.75
N HIS A 189 13.91 0.28 15.58
CA HIS A 189 14.93 1.30 15.30
C HIS A 189 16.28 1.04 15.97
N PHE A 190 16.36 0.15 16.96
CA PHE A 190 17.60 -0.14 17.69
C PHE A 190 17.95 -1.62 17.69
N ASN A 191 17.94 -2.21 16.50
CA ASN A 191 18.28 -3.61 16.28
C ASN A 191 19.65 -3.76 15.59
N THR A 192 20.59 -4.45 16.24
CA THR A 192 21.93 -4.72 15.70
C THR A 192 21.92 -5.58 14.44
N GLU A 193 20.89 -6.41 14.24
CA GLU A 193 20.72 -7.24 13.04
C GLU A 193 20.17 -6.44 11.85
N LYS A 194 19.58 -5.27 12.11
CA LYS A 194 18.97 -4.38 11.13
C LYS A 194 19.45 -2.94 11.32
N PRO A 195 20.76 -2.70 11.12
CA PRO A 195 21.33 -1.38 11.31
C PRO A 195 20.78 -0.35 10.30
N GLU A 196 20.16 -0.79 9.20
CA GLU A 196 19.53 0.10 8.22
C GLU A 196 18.34 0.89 8.80
N ASN A 197 17.67 0.34 9.83
CA ASN A 197 16.55 0.98 10.52
C ASN A 197 16.97 1.96 11.63
N MET A 198 18.28 2.08 11.91
CA MET A 198 18.83 2.99 12.92
C MET A 198 18.82 4.45 12.44
N ASN A 199 17.64 4.92 12.05
CA ASN A 199 17.40 6.17 11.31
C ASN A 199 16.85 7.31 12.19
N ILE A 200 16.88 7.15 13.52
CA ILE A 200 16.37 8.14 14.48
C ILE A 200 17.19 8.11 15.77
N TYR A 201 17.62 9.28 16.28
CA TYR A 201 18.27 9.38 17.58
C TYR A 201 18.11 10.76 18.21
N LEU A 202 18.29 10.81 19.54
CA LEU A 202 18.31 12.07 20.27
C LEU A 202 19.75 12.49 20.60
N SER A 203 20.20 13.65 20.07
CA SER A 203 21.56 14.15 20.31
C SER A 203 21.73 14.74 21.72
N ASN A 204 20.70 15.41 22.24
CA ASN A 204 20.69 16.03 23.56
C ASN A 204 19.33 15.87 24.23
N ILE A 205 19.31 15.34 25.46
CA ILE A 205 18.10 15.13 26.24
C ILE A 205 17.29 16.41 26.50
N LYS A 206 17.97 17.55 26.73
CA LYS A 206 17.33 18.87 26.94
C LYS A 206 17.03 19.61 25.63
N GLY A 207 17.46 19.07 24.49
CA GLY A 207 17.24 19.67 23.18
C GLY A 207 15.76 19.75 22.83
N LYS A 208 15.40 20.79 22.07
CA LYS A 208 14.07 20.91 21.44
C LYS A 208 13.93 19.97 20.23
N TYR A 209 15.04 19.54 19.66
CA TYR A 209 15.05 18.84 18.38
C TYR A 209 15.60 17.41 18.48
N ILE A 210 15.17 16.59 17.54
CA ILE A 210 15.59 15.20 17.33
C ILE A 210 16.23 15.04 15.94
N MET A 211 17.15 14.08 15.79
CA MET A 211 17.78 13.76 14.50
C MET A 211 17.06 12.59 13.85
N ILE A 212 16.67 12.79 12.59
CA ILE A 212 15.94 11.81 11.78
C ILE A 212 16.62 11.72 10.42
N TYR A 213 16.85 10.51 9.93
CA TYR A 213 17.39 10.29 8.61
C TYR A 213 16.26 10.30 7.57
N LYS A 214 16.29 11.29 6.68
CA LYS A 214 15.25 11.52 5.68
C LYS A 214 15.86 12.19 4.44
N ASP A 215 15.37 11.81 3.27
CA ASP A 215 15.88 12.28 1.98
C ASP A 215 17.38 11.96 1.81
N ASN A 216 17.81 10.80 2.35
CA ASN A 216 19.20 10.33 2.42
C ASN A 216 20.17 11.24 3.20
N GLU A 217 19.65 12.11 4.08
CA GLU A 217 20.44 12.99 4.93
C GLU A 217 19.90 13.04 6.36
N TRP A 218 20.75 13.37 7.33
CA TRP A 218 20.32 13.62 8.70
C TRP A 218 19.67 15.00 8.80
N GLN A 219 18.39 15.02 9.16
CA GLN A 219 17.58 16.24 9.31
C GLN A 219 17.16 16.42 10.77
N ILE A 220 17.15 17.68 11.20
CA ILE A 220 16.71 18.09 12.54
C ILE A 220 15.20 18.33 12.49
N GLN A 221 14.45 17.72 13.40
CA GLN A 221 12.99 17.91 13.50
C GLN A 221 12.54 18.21 14.93
N ASP A 222 11.32 18.74 15.09
CA ASP A 222 10.78 19.04 16.42
C ASP A 222 10.56 17.76 17.22
N LYS A 223 11.14 17.71 18.42
CA LYS A 223 11.15 16.52 19.26
C LYS A 223 9.74 16.10 19.68
N LYS A 224 8.85 17.06 20.00
CA LYS A 224 7.51 16.72 20.50
C LYS A 224 6.68 16.12 19.38
N THR A 225 6.59 16.83 18.26
CA THR A 225 5.83 16.37 17.09
C THR A 225 6.32 15.02 16.60
N GLN A 226 7.63 14.81 16.49
CA GLN A 226 8.15 13.54 15.99
C GLN A 226 7.96 12.36 16.95
N VAL A 227 8.01 12.58 18.26
CA VAL A 227 7.70 11.51 19.23
C VAL A 227 6.21 11.19 19.22
N ASP A 228 5.35 12.19 19.07
CA ASP A 228 3.91 11.98 18.92
C ASP A 228 3.62 11.15 17.66
N ASP A 229 4.14 11.57 16.50
CA ASP A 229 3.99 10.85 15.23
C ASP A 229 4.54 9.41 15.30
N LEU A 230 5.71 9.23 15.93
CA LEU A 230 6.35 7.93 16.11
C LEU A 230 5.50 7.01 17.00
N TYR A 231 4.94 7.57 18.08
CA TYR A 231 4.09 6.83 18.99
C TYR A 231 2.81 6.37 18.27
N ASP A 232 2.11 7.30 17.63
CA ASP A 232 0.82 7.06 16.99
C ASP A 232 0.94 6.04 15.85
N TYR A 233 2.01 6.11 15.06
CA TYR A 233 2.26 5.14 13.99
C TYR A 233 2.51 3.72 14.53
N ASN A 234 3.36 3.59 15.56
CA ASN A 234 3.66 2.28 16.14
C ASN A 234 2.47 1.71 16.92
N GLU A 235 1.64 2.56 17.53
CA GLU A 235 0.35 2.15 18.09
C GLU A 235 -0.57 1.57 17.01
N PHE A 236 -0.72 2.25 15.87
CA PHE A 236 -1.52 1.76 14.75
C PHE A 236 -1.01 0.39 14.23
N VAL A 237 0.31 0.21 14.13
CA VAL A 237 0.91 -1.07 13.73
C VAL A 237 0.56 -2.19 14.74
N LEU A 238 0.60 -1.89 16.03
CA LEU A 238 0.23 -2.84 17.08
C LEU A 238 -1.27 -3.17 17.04
N GLU A 239 -2.13 -2.18 16.85
CA GLU A 239 -3.58 -2.38 16.70
C GLU A 239 -3.91 -3.27 15.50
N ASN A 240 -3.34 -2.97 14.32
CA ASN A 240 -3.57 -3.79 13.13
C ASN A 240 -3.06 -5.24 13.30
N TRP A 241 -1.88 -5.40 13.92
CA TRP A 241 -1.37 -6.74 14.21
C TRP A 241 -2.23 -7.48 15.25
N TYR A 242 -2.72 -6.79 16.27
CA TYR A 242 -3.61 -7.36 17.28
C TYR A 242 -4.89 -7.88 16.63
N ASP A 243 -5.56 -7.08 15.78
CA ASP A 243 -6.81 -7.46 15.12
C ASP A 243 -6.65 -8.72 14.23
N GLU A 244 -5.50 -8.89 13.58
CA GLU A 244 -5.21 -10.06 12.75
C GLU A 244 -4.88 -11.34 13.55
N PHE A 245 -4.35 -11.21 14.77
CA PHE A 245 -3.77 -12.34 15.53
C PHE A 245 -4.42 -12.60 16.90
N VAL A 246 -5.42 -11.79 17.30
CA VAL A 246 -6.14 -11.90 18.57
C VAL A 246 -6.75 -13.29 18.81
N GLU A 247 -7.23 -13.94 17.76
CA GLU A 247 -7.86 -15.27 17.86
C GLU A 247 -6.87 -16.39 18.21
N LYS A 248 -5.58 -16.19 17.92
CA LYS A 248 -4.53 -17.22 18.10
C LYS A 248 -3.84 -17.14 19.46
N HIS A 249 -3.97 -16.02 20.17
CA HIS A 249 -3.22 -15.77 21.39
C HIS A 249 -4.10 -15.11 22.49
N PRO A 250 -4.85 -15.89 23.27
CA PRO A 250 -5.70 -15.33 24.34
C PRO A 250 -4.91 -14.62 25.46
N VAL A 251 -3.63 -14.95 25.62
CA VAL A 251 -2.76 -14.38 26.68
C VAL A 251 -2.47 -12.89 26.47
N ILE A 252 -2.43 -12.42 25.22
CA ILE A 252 -2.17 -11.01 24.91
C ILE A 252 -3.43 -10.14 25.01
N ILE A 253 -4.61 -10.75 25.07
CA ILE A 253 -5.90 -10.04 25.13
C ILE A 253 -6.01 -9.22 26.42
N GLU A 254 -5.60 -9.79 27.55
CA GLU A 254 -5.69 -9.10 28.84
C GLU A 254 -4.71 -7.94 28.94
N SER A 255 -3.47 -8.13 28.47
CA SER A 255 -2.46 -7.06 28.38
C SER A 255 -2.91 -5.93 27.46
N PHE A 256 -3.45 -6.24 26.28
CA PHE A 256 -3.93 -5.23 25.33
C PHE A 256 -5.18 -4.51 25.81
N LYS A 257 -6.12 -5.22 26.48
CA LYS A 257 -7.27 -4.58 27.14
C LYS A 257 -6.83 -3.64 28.26
N THR A 258 -5.78 -3.99 29.00
CA THR A 258 -5.20 -3.14 30.04
C THR A 258 -4.58 -1.88 29.43
N TYR A 259 -3.86 -2.04 28.32
CA TYR A 259 -3.37 -0.91 27.52
C TYR A 259 -4.51 0.01 27.08
N LEU A 260 -5.57 -0.52 26.45
CA LEU A 260 -6.72 0.25 25.98
C LEU A 260 -7.43 1.01 27.12
N LYS A 261 -7.53 0.42 28.31
CA LYS A 261 -8.11 1.09 29.49
C LYS A 261 -7.24 2.25 29.99
N ASN A 262 -5.92 2.13 29.85
CA ASN A 262 -4.98 3.14 30.34
C ASN A 262 -4.65 4.20 29.27
N ARG A 263 -5.00 3.96 28.00
CA ARG A 263 -4.74 4.88 26.87
C ARG A 263 -5.32 6.27 27.08
N ASP A 264 -6.50 6.36 27.71
CA ASP A 264 -7.15 7.64 28.00
C ASP A 264 -6.48 8.42 29.14
N SER A 265 -5.51 7.82 29.84
CA SER A 265 -4.73 8.49 30.88
C SER A 265 -3.58 9.28 30.26
N ASN A 266 -3.83 10.57 29.98
CA ASN A 266 -2.81 11.51 29.49
C ASN A 266 -1.52 11.51 30.31
N THR A 267 -1.61 11.28 31.63
CA THR A 267 -0.43 11.21 32.51
C THR A 267 0.46 10.03 32.16
N LEU A 268 -0.13 8.86 31.91
CA LEU A 268 0.60 7.65 31.59
C LEU A 268 1.19 7.71 30.18
N LEU A 269 0.42 8.21 29.22
CA LEU A 269 0.89 8.45 27.86
C LEU A 269 2.10 9.39 27.83
N ASN A 270 2.04 10.51 28.56
CA ASN A 270 3.15 11.45 28.65
C ASN A 270 4.40 10.81 29.29
N ASN A 271 4.21 9.99 30.33
CA ASN A 271 5.32 9.26 30.94
C ASN A 271 5.99 8.30 29.95
N VAL A 272 5.21 7.56 29.16
CA VAL A 272 5.75 6.64 28.14
C VAL A 272 6.49 7.40 27.05
N LYS A 273 5.98 8.57 26.62
CA LYS A 273 6.67 9.43 25.64
C LYS A 273 8.00 9.97 26.17
N GLU A 274 8.07 10.37 27.44
CA GLU A 274 9.33 10.75 28.09
C GLU A 274 10.30 9.56 28.20
N GLU A 275 9.81 8.35 28.50
CA GLU A 275 10.64 7.15 28.49
C GLU A 275 11.20 6.82 27.09
N ILE A 276 10.41 7.03 26.03
CA ILE A 276 10.88 6.88 24.65
C ILE A 276 12.01 7.86 24.38
N LEU A 277 11.89 9.12 24.80
CA LEU A 277 12.97 10.12 24.65
C LEU A 277 14.26 9.71 25.36
N VAL A 278 14.14 9.21 26.59
CA VAL A 278 15.29 8.72 27.36
C VAL A 278 15.93 7.52 26.66
N MET A 279 15.14 6.60 26.12
CA MET A 279 15.62 5.45 25.34
C MET A 279 16.36 5.91 24.08
N LEU A 280 15.77 6.82 23.29
CA LEU A 280 16.38 7.38 22.08
C LEU A 280 17.74 8.05 22.36
N TYR A 281 17.86 8.70 23.53
CA TYR A 281 19.13 9.27 23.98
C TYR A 281 20.12 8.20 24.41
N ASN A 282 19.72 7.23 25.22
CA ASN A 282 20.62 6.20 25.77
C ASN A 282 21.19 5.31 24.66
N LYS A 283 20.35 4.97 23.68
CA LYS A 283 20.73 4.10 22.56
C LYS A 283 21.40 4.84 21.39
N ARG A 284 21.60 6.16 21.48
CA ARG A 284 22.28 6.95 20.43
C ARG A 284 23.68 6.43 20.08
N ARG A 285 24.37 5.78 21.02
CA ARG A 285 25.70 5.19 20.80
C ARG A 285 25.69 4.02 19.82
N MET A 286 24.53 3.40 19.58
CA MET A 286 24.38 2.38 18.55
C MET A 286 24.40 2.97 17.14
N ILE A 287 24.11 4.27 17.01
CA ILE A 287 23.92 4.99 15.75
C ILE A 287 25.11 5.89 15.46
N ALA A 288 25.69 6.49 16.51
CA ALA A 288 26.85 7.33 16.40
C ALA A 288 28.06 6.50 15.97
N ILE A 289 28.35 6.55 14.67
CA ILE A 289 29.69 6.39 14.11
C ILE A 289 30.55 7.43 14.84
N GLU A 290 31.46 6.95 15.70
CA GLU A 290 32.46 7.81 16.34
C GLU A 290 33.21 8.58 15.24
N GLY A 291 33.19 9.91 15.35
CA GLY A 291 34.12 10.79 14.65
C GLY A 291 35.43 10.89 15.39
#